data_AF-A0A410PMW9-F1
#
_entry.id   AF-A0A410PMW9-F1
#
_cell.length_a   1.000
_cell.length_b   1.000
_cell.length_c   1.000
_cell.angle_alpha   90.00
_cell.angle_beta   90.00
_cell.angle_gamma   90.00
#
_symmetry.space_group_name_H-M   'P 1'
#
loop_
_entity.id
_entity.type
_entity.pdbx_description
1 polymer ?
#
loop_
_entity_poly.entity_id
_entity_poly.type
_entity_poly.pdbx_seq_one_letter_code
_entity_poly.pdbx_strand_id
1 'polypeptide(L)'
;MALEAIEEIKKAEIQGEEIISKAKARSRDLIKSANVKMEAEYKKVIESAENQYNIIMQDAEKDVEKESTPILNDGKDKVNEITNIQKERFNNAVNMVVERIVNMNGNS
;
A
#
# COMPACT_ATOMS: atom_id res chain seq x y z
N MET A 1 47.76 1.08 -63.74
CA MET A 1 46.85 -0.07 -63.74
C MET A 1 47.05 -0.98 -62.54
N ALA A 2 48.10 -1.81 -62.46
CA ALA A 2 48.26 -2.73 -61.32
C ALA A 2 48.49 -2.03 -59.97
N LEU A 3 49.26 -0.93 -59.95
CA LEU A 3 49.53 -0.16 -58.74
C LEU A 3 48.27 0.56 -58.20
N GLU A 4 47.46 1.12 -59.11
CA GLU A 4 46.19 1.79 -58.78
C GLU A 4 45.19 0.81 -58.18
N ALA A 5 45.09 -0.40 -58.74
CA ALA A 5 44.23 -1.46 -58.19
C ALA A 5 44.65 -1.86 -56.77
N ILE A 6 45.96 -1.94 -56.48
CA ILE A 6 46.47 -2.23 -55.14
C ILE A 6 46.13 -1.09 -54.16
N GLU A 7 46.25 0.17 -54.58
CA GLU A 7 45.86 1.31 -53.74
C GLU A 7 44.36 1.36 -53.46
N GLU A 8 43.51 1.02 -54.43
CA GLU A 8 42.06 0.93 -54.23
C GLU A 8 41.69 -0.18 -53.25
N ILE A 9 42.31 -1.36 -53.35
CA ILE A 9 42.12 -2.46 -52.40
C ILE A 9 42.49 -2.01 -50.99
N LYS A 10 43.65 -1.35 -50.82
CA LYS A 10 44.09 -0.85 -49.52
C LYS A 10 43.14 0.19 -48.93
N LYS A 11 42.56 1.06 -49.76
CA LYS A 11 41.52 2.02 -49.32
C LYS A 11 40.25 1.30 -48.87
N ALA A 12 39.82 0.28 -49.62
CA ALA A 12 38.66 -0.51 -49.27
C ALA A 12 38.86 -1.28 -47.95
N GLU A 13 40.05 -1.82 -47.70
CA GLU A 13 40.42 -2.48 -46.44
C GLU A 13 40.32 -1.51 -45.24
N ILE A 14 40.92 -0.32 -45.36
CA ILE A 14 40.86 0.72 -44.32
C ILE A 14 39.41 1.13 -44.03
N GLN A 15 38.60 1.33 -45.08
CA GLN A 15 37.18 1.65 -44.93
C GLN A 15 36.40 0.51 -44.25
N GLY A 16 36.70 -0.74 -44.60
CA GLY A 16 36.13 -1.92 -43.96
C GLY A 16 36.45 -1.99 -42.47
N GLU A 17 37.72 -1.77 -42.10
CA GLU A 17 38.16 -1.73 -40.70
C GLU A 17 37.47 -0.61 -39.92
N GLU A 18 37.34 0.58 -40.51
CA GLU A 18 36.60 1.69 -39.91
C GLU A 18 35.13 1.35 -39.66
N ILE A 19 34.46 0.72 -40.63
CA ILE A 19 33.07 0.30 -40.49
C ILE A 19 32.92 -0.70 -39.34
N ILE A 20 33.80 -1.70 -39.27
CA ILE A 20 33.81 -2.70 -38.21
C ILE A 20 34.05 -2.05 -36.84
N SER A 21 35.00 -1.12 -36.76
CA SER A 21 35.31 -0.39 -35.53
C SER A 21 34.12 0.45 -35.06
N LYS A 22 33.50 1.23 -35.96
CA LYS A 22 32.32 2.04 -35.67
C LYS A 22 31.12 1.17 -35.26
N ALA A 23 30.91 0.02 -35.90
CA ALA A 23 29.86 -0.92 -35.54
C ALA A 23 30.06 -1.50 -34.14
N LYS A 24 31.30 -1.90 -33.79
CA LYS A 24 31.65 -2.38 -32.45
C LYS A 24 31.44 -1.32 -31.37
N ALA A 25 31.82 -0.07 -31.63
CA ALA A 25 31.60 1.04 -30.71
C ALA A 25 30.09 1.29 -30.49
N ARG A 26 29.32 1.39 -31.57
CA ARG A 26 27.86 1.58 -31.50
C ARG A 26 27.15 0.45 -30.76
N SER A 27 27.57 -0.79 -30.95
CA SER A 27 27.01 -1.94 -30.23
C SER A 27 27.23 -1.82 -28.71
N ARG A 28 28.44 -1.45 -28.28
CA ARG A 28 28.73 -1.23 -26.85
C ARG A 28 27.91 -0.07 -26.28
N ASP A 29 27.79 1.03 -27.01
CA ASP A 29 27.00 2.18 -26.58
C ASP A 29 25.51 1.84 -26.45
N LEU A 30 24.99 1.04 -27.40
CA LEU A 30 23.61 0.57 -27.36
C LEU A 30 23.37 -0.28 -26.12
N ILE A 31 24.23 -1.26 -25.84
CA ILE A 31 24.13 -2.11 -24.64
C ILE A 31 24.20 -1.26 -23.37
N LYS A 32 25.13 -0.30 -23.29
CA LYS A 32 25.26 0.58 -22.13
C LYS A 32 24.00 1.42 -21.92
N SER A 33 23.47 2.02 -22.99
CA SER A 33 22.24 2.81 -22.92
C SER A 33 21.02 1.99 -22.55
N ALA A 34 20.93 0.75 -23.03
CA ALA A 34 19.87 -0.19 -22.69
C ALA A 34 19.92 -0.56 -21.19
N ASN A 35 21.11 -0.82 -20.66
CA ASN A 35 21.29 -1.13 -19.23
C ASN A 35 20.88 0.06 -18.34
N VAL A 36 21.28 1.28 -18.68
CA VAL A 36 20.88 2.49 -17.93
C VAL A 36 19.36 2.68 -17.94
N LYS A 37 18.72 2.49 -19.11
CA LYS A 37 17.25 2.57 -19.22
C LYS A 37 16.56 1.47 -18.42
N MET A 38 17.10 0.25 -18.48
CA MET A 38 16.56 -0.89 -17.71
C MET A 38 16.62 -0.62 -16.21
N GLU A 39 17.74 -0.13 -15.70
CA GLU A 39 17.90 0.18 -14.28
C GLU A 39 16.94 1.28 -13.82
N ALA A 40 16.76 2.32 -14.65
CA ALA A 40 15.80 3.39 -14.38
C ALA A 40 14.35 2.90 -14.36
N GLU A 41 13.94 2.08 -15.34
CA GLU A 41 12.59 1.51 -15.38
C GLU A 41 12.36 0.51 -14.25
N TYR A 42 13.36 -0.32 -13.92
CA TYR A 42 13.28 -1.24 -12.78
C TYR A 42 13.03 -0.46 -11.48
N LYS A 43 13.83 0.58 -11.22
CA LYS A 43 13.67 1.42 -10.03
C LYS A 43 12.29 2.07 -9.99
N LYS A 44 11.80 2.59 -11.12
CA LYS A 44 10.47 3.19 -11.24
C LYS A 44 9.34 2.20 -10.94
N VAL A 45 9.47 0.95 -11.40
CA VAL A 45 8.49 -0.12 -11.11
C VAL A 45 8.45 -0.41 -9.61
N ILE A 46 9.62 -0.53 -8.96
CA ILE A 46 9.70 -0.76 -7.51
C ILE A 46 9.07 0.40 -6.73
N GLU A 47 9.46 1.64 -7.03
CA GLU A 47 8.91 2.83 -6.37
C GLU A 47 7.39 2.94 -6.56
N SER A 48 6.88 2.64 -7.77
CA SER A 48 5.45 2.61 -8.02
C SER A 48 4.73 1.52 -7.23
N ALA A 49 5.35 0.35 -7.07
CA ALA A 49 4.76 -0.75 -6.30
C ALA A 49 4.71 -0.42 -4.81
N GLU A 50 5.78 0.16 -4.25
CA GLU A 50 5.83 0.64 -2.87
C GLU A 50 4.78 1.72 -2.60
N ASN A 51 4.61 2.66 -3.53
CA ASN A 51 3.59 3.70 -3.39
C ASN A 51 2.16 3.11 -3.40
N GLN A 52 1.88 2.18 -4.33
CA GLN A 52 0.58 1.49 -4.36
C GLN A 52 0.31 0.69 -3.08
N TYR A 53 1.33 -0.01 -2.56
CA TYR A 53 1.24 -0.71 -1.29
C TYR A 53 0.88 0.24 -0.13
N ASN A 54 1.55 1.39 -0.04
CA ASN A 54 1.28 2.37 1.00
C ASN A 54 -0.14 2.95 0.89
N ILE A 55 -0.62 3.21 -0.33
CA ILE A 55 -2.00 3.67 -0.55
C ILE A 55 -3.00 2.62 -0.06
N ILE A 56 -2.82 1.36 -0.45
CA ILE A 56 -3.71 0.26 -0.02
C ILE A 56 -3.73 0.15 1.51
N MET A 57 -2.56 0.26 2.17
CA MET A 57 -2.49 0.18 3.62
C MET A 57 -3.22 1.36 4.30
N GLN A 58 -2.99 2.58 3.82
CA GLN A 58 -3.64 3.78 4.36
C GLN A 58 -5.16 3.76 4.15
N ASP A 59 -5.63 3.26 3.01
CA ASP A 59 -7.05 3.15 2.75
C ASP A 59 -7.70 2.08 3.65
N ALA A 60 -7.02 0.95 3.86
CA ALA A 60 -7.49 -0.07 4.81
C ALA A 60 -7.56 0.46 6.25
N GLU A 61 -6.56 1.25 6.70
CA GLU A 61 -6.59 1.89 8.02
C GLU A 61 -7.78 2.85 8.17
N LYS A 62 -8.03 3.69 7.16
CA LYS A 62 -9.16 4.62 7.16
C LYS A 62 -10.50 3.90 7.15
N ASP A 63 -10.63 2.83 6.37
CA ASP A 63 -11.85 2.03 6.32
C ASP A 63 -12.14 1.38 7.69
N VAL A 64 -11.11 0.82 8.33
CA VAL A 64 -11.22 0.28 9.69
C VAL A 64 -11.62 1.37 10.68
N GLU A 65 -11.01 2.55 10.63
CA GLU A 65 -11.37 3.67 11.52
C GLU A 65 -12.83 4.09 11.32
N LYS A 66 -13.27 4.19 10.06
CA LYS A 66 -14.63 4.56 9.68
C LYS A 66 -15.66 3.54 10.13
N GLU A 67 -15.35 2.25 10.08
CA GLU A 67 -16.26 1.18 10.52
C GLU A 67 -16.24 0.97 12.04
N SER A 68 -15.08 1.10 12.67
CA SER A 68 -14.92 0.88 14.11
C SER A 68 -15.44 2.03 14.97
N THR A 69 -15.36 3.28 14.49
CA THR A 69 -15.82 4.45 15.24
C THR A 69 -17.32 4.39 15.57
N PRO A 70 -18.23 4.07 14.63
CA PRO A 70 -19.65 3.86 14.93
C PRO A 70 -19.88 2.75 15.95
N ILE A 71 -19.16 1.62 15.85
CA ILE A 71 -19.29 0.50 16.78
C ILE A 71 -18.91 0.92 18.20
N LEU A 72 -17.82 1.68 18.35
CA LEU A 72 -17.39 2.20 19.63
C LEU A 72 -18.41 3.18 20.23
N ASN A 73 -18.97 4.06 19.40
CA ASN A 73 -19.98 5.03 19.83
C ASN A 73 -21.29 4.34 20.24
N ASP A 74 -21.78 3.39 19.44
CA ASP A 74 -22.96 2.58 19.79
C ASP A 74 -22.75 1.81 21.11
N GLY A 75 -21.56 1.25 21.32
CA GLY A 75 -21.19 0.62 22.59
C GLY A 75 -21.25 1.60 23.77
N LYS A 76 -20.72 2.82 23.61
CA LYS A 76 -20.79 3.87 24.65
C LYS A 76 -22.23 4.28 24.94
N ASP A 77 -23.05 4.44 23.91
CA ASP A 77 -24.44 4.84 24.05
C ASP A 77 -25.24 3.78 24.80
N LYS A 78 -25.03 2.49 24.49
CA LYS A 78 -25.63 1.37 25.22
C LYS A 78 -25.20 1.32 26.69
N VAL A 79 -23.92 1.55 26.99
CA VAL A 79 -23.44 1.62 28.37
C VAL A 79 -24.11 2.79 29.12
N ASN A 80 -24.23 3.95 28.47
CA ASN A 80 -24.91 5.10 29.05
C ASN A 80 -26.39 4.81 29.30
N GLU A 81 -27.09 4.12 28.40
CA GLU A 81 -28.49 3.73 28.58
C GLU A 81 -28.68 2.81 29.81
N ILE A 82 -27.78 1.84 29.99
CA ILE A 82 -27.81 0.91 31.13
C ILE A 82 -27.45 1.60 32.45
N THR A 83 -26.48 2.50 32.44
CA THR A 83 -25.94 3.10 33.68
C THR A 83 -26.76 4.31 34.13
N ASN A 84 -27.35 5.06 33.21
CA ASN A 84 -28.16 6.24 33.49
C ASN A 84 -29.64 5.89 33.72
N ILE A 85 -29.90 4.87 34.54
CA ILE A 85 -31.26 4.51 34.93
C ILE A 85 -31.85 5.63 35.79
N GLN A 86 -33.07 6.04 35.43
CA GLN A 86 -33.81 7.04 36.20
C GLN A 86 -33.98 6.60 37.65
N LYS A 87 -33.65 7.50 38.59
CA LYS A 87 -33.70 7.25 40.04
C LYS A 87 -35.04 6.67 40.50
N GLU A 88 -36.13 7.09 39.88
CA GLU A 88 -37.47 6.60 40.17
C GLU A 88 -37.65 5.11 39.80
N ARG A 89 -37.12 4.67 38.65
CA ARG A 89 -37.11 3.25 38.26
C ARG A 89 -36.25 2.41 39.19
N PHE A 90 -35.10 2.93 39.59
CA PHE A 90 -34.22 2.25 40.56
C PHE A 90 -34.93 2.07 41.91
N ASN A 91 -35.53 3.14 42.44
CA ASN A 91 -36.25 3.11 43.70
C ASN A 91 -37.45 2.15 43.65
N ASN A 92 -38.21 2.14 42.55
CA ASN A 92 -39.33 1.22 42.36
C ASN A 92 -38.86 -0.25 42.33
N ALA A 93 -37.72 -0.54 41.70
CA ALA A 93 -37.11 -1.88 41.72
C ALA A 93 -36.69 -2.30 43.14
N VAL A 94 -36.08 -1.39 43.91
CA VAL A 94 -35.73 -1.63 45.31
C VAL A 94 -36.98 -1.92 46.14
N ASN A 95 -38.03 -1.11 46.02
CA ASN A 95 -39.28 -1.31 46.75
C ASN A 95 -39.94 -2.66 46.42
N MET A 96 -39.96 -3.08 45.15
CA MET A 96 -40.46 -4.42 44.77
C MET A 96 -39.69 -5.55 45.44
N VAL A 97 -38.37 -5.43 45.56
CA VAL A 97 -37.54 -6.43 46.25
C VAL A 97 -37.84 -6.44 47.75
N VAL A 98 -37.94 -5.26 48.37
CA VAL A 98 -38.29 -5.13 49.80
C VAL A 98 -39.68 -5.71 50.08
N GLU A 99 -40.69 -5.37 49.30
CA GLU A 99 -42.04 -5.92 49.42
C GLU A 99 -42.07 -7.44 49.28
N ARG A 100 -41.31 -8.02 48.33
CA ARG A 100 -41.20 -9.49 48.22
C ARG A 100 -40.61 -10.13 49.46
N ILE A 101 -39.55 -9.55 50.03
CA ILE A 101 -38.91 -10.09 51.24
C ILE A 101 -39.84 -9.95 52.44
N VAL A 102 -40.46 -8.79 52.61
CA VAL A 102 -41.40 -8.53 53.71
C VAL A 102 -42.63 -9.42 53.59
N ASN A 103 -43.19 -9.66 52.40
CA ASN A 103 -44.33 -10.56 52.23
C ASN A 103 -43.98 -12.06 52.36
N MET A 104 -42.74 -12.48 52.07
CA MET A 104 -42.28 -13.85 52.31
C MET A 104 -41.97 -14.13 53.79
N ASN A 105 -41.48 -13.13 54.53
CA ASN A 105 -41.08 -13.28 55.93
C ASN A 105 -42.11 -12.72 56.94
N GLY A 106 -43.11 -11.99 56.46
CA GLY A 106 -44.07 -11.22 57.26
C GLY A 106 -45.40 -11.90 57.47
N ASN A 107 -45.38 -13.21 57.72
CA ASN A 107 -46.51 -13.88 58.36
C ASN A 107 -46.09 -14.34 59.76
N SER A 108 -45.88 -13.35 60.63
CA SER A 108 -46.34 -13.26 62.02
C SER A 108 -46.26 -11.80 62.47
#